data_AF-A0A522QUA9-F1
#
_entry.id   AF-A0A522QUA9-F1
#
_cell.length_a   1.000
_cell.length_b   1.000
_cell.length_c   1.000
_cell.angle_alpha   90.00
_cell.angle_beta   90.00
_cell.angle_gamma   90.00
#
_symmetry.space_group_name_H-M   'P 1'
#
loop_
_entity.id
_entity.type
_entity.pdbx_description
1 polymer ?
#
loop_
_entity_poly.entity_id
_entity_poly.type
_entity_poly.pdbx_seq_one_letter_code
_entity_poly.pdbx_strand_id
1 'polypeptide(L)'
;MVNGLFEAAKRCLDCAEPETKVALTRQAFEALSDGVLMLTGDGAMPAPITAPGRPVRPHLVMPRDVPQRGLGSDEGRAALVHAVAHIEFNAINLAWDAVYRFRGMPDDYYRDWAGVAHDEARHFTMLSARLAESGHAHGDFDAHNGLWEMAIKTADS
;
A
#
# COMPACT_ATOMS: atom_id res chain seq x y z
N MET A 1 -22.88 -13.61 -1.62
CA MET A 1 -21.50 -13.98 -1.26
C MET A 1 -21.14 -13.13 -0.06
N VAL A 2 -20.72 -13.75 1.03
CA VAL A 2 -20.24 -13.04 2.21
C VAL A 2 -18.81 -12.62 1.88
N ASN A 3 -18.56 -11.34 1.63
CA ASN A 3 -17.20 -10.85 1.36
C ASN A 3 -16.42 -10.83 2.69
N GLY A 4 -15.50 -11.78 2.87
CA GLY A 4 -14.65 -11.86 4.06
C GLY A 4 -13.47 -10.88 4.00
N LEU A 5 -12.88 -10.56 5.16
CA LEU A 5 -11.75 -9.61 5.26
C LEU A 5 -10.58 -10.01 4.38
N PHE A 6 -10.30 -11.29 4.30
CA PHE A 6 -9.18 -11.79 3.52
C PHE A 6 -9.38 -11.65 2.02
N GLU A 7 -10.61 -11.75 1.52
CA GLU A 7 -10.90 -11.47 0.11
C GLU A 7 -10.76 -9.97 -0.19
N ALA A 8 -11.23 -9.11 0.71
CA ALA A 8 -11.07 -7.66 0.58
C ALA A 8 -9.58 -7.24 0.61
N ALA A 9 -8.80 -7.80 1.55
CA ALA A 9 -7.36 -7.59 1.63
C ALA A 9 -6.66 -8.04 0.35
N LYS A 10 -7.00 -9.22 -0.18
CA LYS A 10 -6.46 -9.71 -1.46
C LYS A 10 -6.78 -8.77 -2.61
N ARG A 11 -8.03 -8.28 -2.71
CA ARG A 11 -8.42 -7.30 -3.74
C ARG A 11 -7.62 -6.01 -3.64
N CYS A 12 -7.38 -5.51 -2.43
CA CYS A 12 -6.55 -4.32 -2.22
C CYS A 12 -5.10 -4.58 -2.64
N LEU A 13 -4.54 -5.73 -2.28
CA LEU A 13 -3.20 -6.15 -2.67
C LEU A 13 -3.04 -6.26 -4.19
N ASP A 14 -3.93 -7.00 -4.86
CA ASP A 14 -3.86 -7.26 -6.30
C ASP A 14 -4.10 -6.00 -7.16
N CYS A 15 -4.74 -4.97 -6.61
CA CYS A 15 -5.04 -3.73 -7.34
C CYS A 15 -3.74 -2.97 -7.67
N ALA A 16 -3.45 -2.76 -8.95
CA ALA A 16 -2.28 -1.99 -9.39
C ALA A 16 -2.52 -0.47 -9.36
N GLU A 17 -3.73 -0.03 -9.71
CA GLU A 17 -4.02 1.40 -9.89
C GLU A 17 -4.10 2.14 -8.54
N PRO A 18 -3.33 3.22 -8.33
CA PRO A 18 -3.24 3.88 -7.02
C PRO A 18 -4.57 4.40 -6.49
N GLU A 19 -5.32 5.13 -7.31
CA GLU A 19 -6.61 5.69 -6.91
C GLU A 19 -7.63 4.59 -6.57
N THR A 20 -7.67 3.53 -7.38
CA THR A 20 -8.53 2.37 -7.13
C THR A 20 -8.11 1.64 -5.86
N LYS A 21 -6.80 1.49 -5.60
CA LYS A 21 -6.30 0.84 -4.38
C LYS A 21 -6.69 1.63 -3.13
N VAL A 22 -6.56 2.96 -3.17
CA VAL A 22 -7.02 3.86 -2.09
C VAL A 22 -8.53 3.69 -1.87
N ALA A 23 -9.33 3.70 -2.94
CA ALA A 23 -10.78 3.53 -2.84
C ALA A 23 -11.18 2.17 -2.25
N LEU A 24 -10.54 1.08 -2.69
CA LEU A 24 -10.74 -0.26 -2.14
C LEU A 24 -10.33 -0.36 -0.68
N THR A 25 -9.21 0.26 -0.32
CA THR A 25 -8.70 0.29 1.06
C THR A 25 -9.70 0.98 1.98
N ARG A 26 -10.19 2.16 1.58
CA ARG A 26 -11.21 2.89 2.32
C ARG A 26 -12.50 2.09 2.45
N GLN A 27 -13.00 1.52 1.36
CA GLN A 27 -14.21 0.69 1.37
C GLN A 27 -14.07 -0.52 2.31
N ALA A 28 -12.94 -1.21 2.28
CA ALA A 28 -12.69 -2.38 3.12
C ALA A 28 -12.63 -1.99 4.61
N PHE A 29 -11.94 -0.89 4.94
CA PHE A 29 -11.85 -0.40 6.32
C PHE A 29 -13.20 0.07 6.86
N GLU A 30 -13.98 0.83 6.09
CA GLU A 30 -15.33 1.27 6.46
C GLU A 30 -16.24 0.07 6.72
N ALA A 31 -16.29 -0.89 5.79
CA ALA A 31 -17.11 -2.10 5.95
C ALA A 31 -16.69 -2.96 7.15
N LEU A 32 -15.38 -3.02 7.47
CA LEU A 32 -14.88 -3.71 8.66
C LEU A 32 -15.26 -2.98 9.96
N SER A 33 -15.21 -1.65 9.94
CA SER A 33 -15.58 -0.80 11.08
C SER A 33 -17.07 -0.87 11.38
N ASP A 34 -17.90 -0.95 10.33
CA ASP A 34 -19.35 -1.08 10.42
C ASP A 34 -19.80 -2.52 10.74
N GLY A 35 -18.87 -3.48 10.84
CA GLY A 35 -19.18 -4.89 11.10
C GLY A 35 -19.87 -5.61 9.93
N VAL A 36 -19.91 -4.99 8.75
CA VAL A 36 -20.43 -5.60 7.50
C VAL A 36 -19.45 -6.67 7.00
N LEU A 37 -18.16 -6.44 7.23
CA LEU A 37 -17.08 -7.29 6.74
C LEU A 37 -16.65 -8.27 7.82
N MET A 38 -16.89 -9.55 7.58
CA MET A 38 -16.62 -10.61 8.56
C MET A 38 -15.12 -10.88 8.66
N LEU A 39 -14.63 -10.98 9.90
CA LEU A 39 -13.26 -11.34 10.24
C LEU A 39 -12.95 -12.83 10.03
N THR A 40 -13.98 -13.63 9.74
CA THR A 40 -13.84 -15.08 9.48
C THR A 40 -13.45 -15.34 8.04
N GLY A 41 -12.33 -16.02 7.84
CA GLY A 41 -12.01 -16.70 6.59
C GLY A 41 -12.76 -18.03 6.48
N ASP A 42 -12.87 -18.56 5.28
CA ASP A 42 -13.38 -19.91 4.98
C ASP A 42 -12.45 -21.05 5.44
N GLY A 43 -11.37 -20.72 6.16
CA GLY A 43 -10.32 -21.67 6.57
C GLY A 43 -9.33 -21.99 5.46
N ALA A 44 -9.42 -21.37 4.28
CA ALA A 44 -8.45 -21.57 3.22
C ALA A 44 -7.09 -20.96 3.59
N MET A 45 -6.04 -21.71 3.27
CA MET A 45 -4.68 -21.22 3.37
C MET A 45 -4.46 -20.04 2.41
N PRO A 46 -3.80 -18.95 2.84
CA PRO A 46 -3.49 -17.85 1.95
C PRO A 46 -2.56 -18.33 0.84
N ALA A 47 -2.89 -17.99 -0.40
CA ALA A 47 -1.95 -18.15 -1.51
C ALA A 47 -0.70 -17.29 -1.26
N PRO A 48 0.52 -17.75 -1.60
CA PRO A 48 1.72 -16.94 -1.45
C PRO A 48 1.60 -15.62 -2.23
N ILE A 49 1.94 -14.49 -1.59
CA ILE A 49 2.07 -13.20 -2.26
C ILE A 49 3.53 -12.97 -2.58
N THR A 50 3.87 -13.05 -3.87
CA THR A 50 5.23 -12.76 -4.36
C THR A 50 5.42 -11.27 -4.66
N ALA A 51 4.36 -10.58 -5.07
CA ALA A 51 4.33 -9.13 -5.29
C ALA A 51 2.91 -8.58 -5.14
N PRO A 52 2.74 -7.32 -4.68
CA PRO A 52 1.45 -6.67 -4.71
C PRO A 52 1.20 -6.14 -6.13
N GLY A 53 -0.06 -5.86 -6.43
CA GLY A 53 -0.45 -5.06 -7.59
C GLY A 53 0.30 -3.73 -7.57
N ARG A 54 1.00 -3.45 -8.68
CA ARG A 54 1.85 -2.29 -8.83
C ARG A 54 1.56 -1.58 -10.16
N PRO A 55 1.45 -0.25 -10.17
CA PRO A 55 1.31 0.51 -11.41
C PRO A 55 2.55 0.39 -12.29
N VAL A 56 2.43 0.70 -13.58
CA VAL A 56 3.56 0.68 -14.53
C VAL A 56 4.66 1.67 -14.14
N ARG A 57 4.29 2.76 -13.46
CA ARG A 57 5.20 3.78 -12.93
C ARG A 57 4.95 3.99 -11.43
N PRO A 58 5.96 4.36 -10.63
CA PRO A 58 7.32 4.77 -11.02
C PRO A 58 8.19 3.62 -11.54
N HIS A 59 9.20 3.92 -12.34
CA HIS A 59 10.21 2.91 -12.66
C HIS A 59 11.00 2.58 -11.39
N LEU A 60 11.22 1.29 -11.17
CA LEU A 60 11.92 0.83 -9.99
C LEU A 60 13.38 0.56 -10.33
N VAL A 61 14.25 1.36 -9.73
CA VAL A 61 15.71 1.28 -9.89
C VAL A 61 16.35 0.76 -8.61
N MET A 62 17.64 0.40 -8.66
CA MET A 62 18.35 0.04 -7.43
C MET A 62 18.41 1.27 -6.51
N PRO A 63 18.44 1.10 -5.17
CA PRO A 63 18.50 2.23 -4.25
C PRO A 63 19.63 3.24 -4.53
N ARG A 64 20.79 2.74 -5.02
CA ARG A 64 21.94 3.59 -5.40
C ARG A 64 21.75 4.38 -6.70
N ASP A 65 20.79 3.97 -7.53
CA ASP A 65 20.52 4.54 -8.86
C ASP A 65 19.34 5.52 -8.81
N VAL A 66 18.70 5.72 -7.64
CA VAL A 66 17.68 6.75 -7.45
C VAL A 66 18.35 8.13 -7.59
N PRO A 67 17.92 8.98 -8.54
CA PRO A 67 18.57 10.27 -8.77
C PRO A 67 18.50 11.17 -7.54
N GLN A 68 19.66 11.64 -7.07
CA GLN A 68 19.72 12.58 -5.96
C GLN A 68 19.42 14.00 -6.43
N ARG A 69 18.39 14.62 -5.86
CA ARG A 69 18.02 16.01 -6.11
C ARG A 69 18.08 16.78 -4.80
N GLY A 70 18.71 17.95 -4.81
CA GLY A 70 18.76 18.82 -3.64
C GLY A 70 17.42 19.51 -3.38
N LEU A 71 17.07 19.76 -2.11
CA LEU A 71 15.80 20.41 -1.72
C LEU A 71 15.70 21.91 -2.08
N GLY A 72 16.75 22.47 -2.67
CA GLY A 72 16.83 23.88 -3.06
C GLY A 72 15.95 24.24 -4.26
N SER A 73 15.63 23.30 -5.15
CA SER A 73 14.78 23.52 -6.32
C SER A 73 13.35 23.00 -6.13
N ASP A 74 12.40 23.52 -6.92
CA ASP A 74 11.02 23.01 -6.95
C ASP A 74 10.98 21.52 -7.33
N GLU A 75 11.75 21.13 -8.35
CA GLU A 75 11.85 19.73 -8.79
C GLU A 75 12.38 18.81 -7.68
N GLY A 76 13.39 19.26 -6.92
CA GLY A 76 13.93 18.47 -5.81
C GLY A 76 12.94 18.30 -4.66
N ARG A 77 12.14 19.33 -4.37
CA ARG A 77 11.03 19.24 -3.41
C ARG A 77 9.92 18.31 -3.91
N ALA A 78 9.56 18.38 -5.20
CA ALA A 78 8.57 17.49 -5.80
C ALA A 78 9.03 16.02 -5.76
N ALA A 79 10.31 15.75 -6.06
CA ALA A 79 10.89 14.43 -5.96
C ALA A 79 10.86 13.86 -4.53
N LEU A 80 11.08 14.70 -3.51
CA LEU A 80 10.93 14.29 -2.11
C LEU A 80 9.47 13.92 -1.80
N VAL A 81 8.50 14.78 -2.16
CA VAL A 81 7.07 14.49 -1.95
C VAL A 81 6.66 13.20 -2.66
N HIS A 82 7.14 12.99 -3.89
CA HIS A 82 6.95 11.74 -4.63
C HIS A 82 7.52 10.53 -3.89
N ALA A 83 8.75 10.63 -3.37
CA ALA A 83 9.38 9.53 -2.65
C ALA A 83 8.59 9.16 -1.39
N VAL A 84 8.11 10.14 -0.63
CA VAL A 84 7.25 9.89 0.54
C VAL A 84 5.92 9.27 0.11
N ALA A 85 5.28 9.79 -0.95
CA ALA A 85 4.06 9.17 -1.48
C ALA A 85 4.29 7.70 -1.88
N HIS A 86 5.43 7.38 -2.49
CA HIS A 86 5.77 6.00 -2.85
C HIS A 86 5.98 5.10 -1.62
N ILE A 87 6.51 5.64 -0.52
CA ILE A 87 6.62 4.94 0.76
C ILE A 87 5.22 4.63 1.30
N GLU A 88 4.31 5.61 1.33
CA GLU A 88 2.93 5.39 1.82
C GLU A 88 2.19 4.37 0.96
N PHE A 89 2.34 4.43 -0.36
CA PHE A 89 1.74 3.44 -1.25
C PHE A 89 2.23 2.01 -0.95
N ASN A 90 3.52 1.84 -0.67
CA ASN A 90 4.05 0.54 -0.26
C ASN A 90 3.57 0.14 1.14
N ALA A 91 3.38 1.09 2.05
CA ALA A 91 2.85 0.82 3.39
C ALA A 91 1.40 0.31 3.35
N ILE A 92 0.56 0.82 2.44
CA ILE A 92 -0.78 0.26 2.17
C ILE A 92 -0.67 -1.23 1.78
N ASN A 93 0.26 -1.57 0.88
CA ASN A 93 0.46 -2.95 0.45
C ASN A 93 0.91 -3.84 1.62
N LEU A 94 1.87 -3.38 2.43
CA LEU A 94 2.38 -4.13 3.57
C LEU A 94 1.31 -4.37 4.64
N ALA A 95 0.48 -3.37 4.91
CA ALA A 95 -0.61 -3.50 5.87
C ALA A 95 -1.67 -4.52 5.40
N TRP A 96 -2.06 -4.49 4.12
CA TRP A 96 -2.96 -5.50 3.57
C TRP A 96 -2.33 -6.89 3.47
N ASP A 97 -1.02 -6.98 3.24
CA ASP A 97 -0.28 -8.24 3.31
C ASP A 97 -0.30 -8.82 4.72
N ALA A 98 -0.17 -8.02 5.77
CA ALA A 98 -0.31 -8.49 7.14
C ALA A 98 -1.71 -9.09 7.40
N VAL A 99 -2.76 -8.38 6.99
CA VAL A 99 -4.15 -8.89 7.09
C VAL A 99 -4.33 -10.18 6.28
N TYR A 100 -3.78 -10.23 5.07
CA TYR A 100 -3.96 -11.36 4.16
C TYR A 100 -3.05 -12.55 4.47
N ARG A 101 -1.87 -12.39 5.07
CA ARG A 101 -0.91 -13.48 5.27
C ARG A 101 -1.15 -14.18 6.60
N PHE A 102 -1.39 -13.42 7.67
CA PHE A 102 -1.45 -13.97 9.02
C PHE A 102 -2.88 -14.37 9.40
N ARG A 103 -3.16 -15.67 9.36
CA ARG A 103 -4.46 -16.27 9.70
C ARG A 103 -4.55 -16.65 11.19
N GLY A 104 -5.76 -16.63 11.73
CA GLY A 104 -6.03 -17.06 13.11
C GLY A 104 -5.54 -16.09 14.19
N MET A 105 -5.24 -14.84 13.82
CA MET A 105 -4.87 -13.79 14.77
C MET A 105 -6.12 -13.24 15.49
N PRO A 106 -5.97 -12.58 16.64
CA PRO A 106 -7.08 -11.89 17.31
C PRO A 106 -7.72 -10.82 16.41
N ASP A 107 -9.01 -10.55 16.60
CA ASP A 107 -9.75 -9.54 15.83
C ASP A 107 -9.07 -8.17 15.79
N ASP A 108 -8.49 -7.74 16.92
CA ASP A 108 -7.79 -6.46 17.04
C ASP A 108 -6.57 -6.37 16.13
N TYR A 109 -5.84 -7.48 15.91
CA TYR A 109 -4.73 -7.52 14.96
C TYR A 109 -5.19 -7.09 13.56
N TYR A 110 -6.34 -7.62 13.13
CA TYR A 110 -6.88 -7.31 11.81
C TYR A 110 -7.40 -5.88 11.71
N ARG A 111 -8.03 -5.38 12.76
CA ARG A 111 -8.53 -4.00 12.83
C ARG A 111 -7.38 -3.00 12.81
N ASP A 112 -6.32 -3.26 13.58
CA ASP A 112 -5.14 -2.41 13.66
C ASP A 112 -4.44 -2.32 12.29
N TRP A 113 -4.17 -3.45 11.63
CA TRP A 113 -3.53 -3.43 10.30
C TRP A 113 -4.42 -2.84 9.22
N ALA A 114 -5.73 -3.09 9.24
CA ALA A 114 -6.65 -2.41 8.32
C ALA A 114 -6.70 -0.89 8.57
N GLY A 115 -6.58 -0.46 9.84
CA GLY A 115 -6.44 0.94 10.23
C GLY A 115 -5.17 1.58 9.70
N VAL A 116 -4.02 0.90 9.83
CA VAL A 116 -2.75 1.34 9.21
C VAL A 116 -2.94 1.51 7.70
N ALA A 117 -3.49 0.51 7.00
CA ALA A 117 -3.71 0.62 5.56
C ALA A 117 -4.55 1.85 5.19
N HIS A 118 -5.60 2.14 5.96
CA HIS A 118 -6.46 3.30 5.77
C HIS A 118 -5.72 4.63 6.02
N ASP A 119 -4.90 4.72 7.07
CA ASP A 119 -4.11 5.92 7.36
C ASP A 119 -3.07 6.20 6.26
N GLU A 120 -2.37 5.18 5.79
CA GLU A 120 -1.38 5.36 4.71
C GLU A 120 -2.05 5.68 3.37
N ALA A 121 -3.28 5.19 3.13
CA ALA A 121 -4.08 5.61 1.98
C ALA A 121 -4.45 7.09 2.05
N ARG A 122 -4.75 7.61 3.25
CA ARG A 122 -5.02 9.04 3.48
C ARG A 122 -3.75 9.86 3.27
N HIS A 123 -2.61 9.44 3.84
CA HIS A 123 -1.31 10.11 3.64
C HIS A 123 -0.91 10.15 2.17
N PHE A 124 -1.00 9.02 1.48
CA PHE A 124 -0.75 8.93 0.04
C PHE A 124 -1.60 9.95 -0.73
N THR A 125 -2.91 9.99 -0.46
CA THR A 125 -3.83 10.92 -1.14
C THR A 125 -3.43 12.38 -0.93
N MET A 126 -3.06 12.76 0.30
CA MET A 126 -2.60 14.13 0.62
C MET A 126 -1.31 14.48 -0.11
N LEU A 127 -0.36 13.55 -0.15
CA LEU A 127 0.94 13.74 -0.82
C LEU A 127 0.77 13.78 -2.34
N SER A 128 -0.09 12.95 -2.93
CA SER A 128 -0.43 12.99 -4.35
C SER A 128 -1.08 14.32 -4.74
N ALA A 129 -2.00 14.85 -3.92
CA ALA A 129 -2.58 16.18 -4.14
C ALA A 129 -1.50 17.28 -4.09
N ARG A 130 -0.60 17.22 -3.11
CA ARG A 130 0.52 18.18 -3.00
C ARG A 130 1.49 18.09 -4.18
N LEU A 131 1.72 16.89 -4.69
CA LEU A 131 2.56 16.66 -5.86
C LEU A 131 1.92 17.26 -7.12
N ALA A 132 0.59 17.10 -7.26
CA ALA A 132 -0.18 17.68 -8.36
C ALA A 132 -0.16 19.22 -8.34
N GLU A 133 -0.24 19.86 -7.17
CA GLU A 133 -0.05 21.31 -7.03
C GLU A 133 1.32 21.79 -7.54
N SER A 134 2.32 20.90 -7.53
CA SER A 134 3.67 21.16 -8.04
C SER A 134 3.85 20.80 -9.51
N GLY A 135 2.78 20.40 -10.21
CA GLY A 135 2.81 20.02 -11.63
C GLY A 135 3.26 18.58 -11.92
N HIS A 136 3.29 17.71 -10.90
CA HIS A 136 3.76 16.33 -11.01
C HIS A 136 2.72 15.32 -10.53
N ALA A 137 2.84 14.07 -10.96
CA ALA A 137 2.02 12.94 -10.53
C ALA A 137 2.87 11.85 -9.86
N HIS A 138 2.21 11.00 -9.06
CA HIS A 138 2.86 9.79 -8.55
C HIS A 138 3.23 8.88 -9.73
N GLY A 139 4.51 8.53 -9.85
CA GLY A 139 5.08 7.81 -10.98
C GLY A 139 5.97 8.65 -11.91
N ASP A 140 6.01 9.98 -11.76
CA ASP A 140 6.84 10.85 -12.60
C ASP A 140 8.34 10.77 -12.29
N PHE A 141 8.71 10.32 -11.09
CA PHE A 141 10.09 10.14 -10.67
C PHE A 141 10.38 8.66 -10.43
N ASP A 142 11.62 8.23 -10.67
CA ASP A 142 12.05 6.87 -10.34
C ASP A 142 12.00 6.64 -8.82
N ALA A 143 11.74 5.38 -8.43
CA ALA A 143 11.69 4.96 -7.04
C ALA A 143 12.44 3.64 -6.84
N HIS A 144 12.54 3.16 -5.60
CA HIS A 144 13.10 1.85 -5.29
C HIS A 144 12.11 1.01 -4.49
N ASN A 145 12.22 -0.32 -4.59
CA ASN A 145 11.26 -1.25 -4.00
C ASN A 145 11.72 -1.85 -2.64
N GLY A 146 12.58 -1.12 -1.91
CA GLY A 146 13.32 -1.68 -0.78
C GLY A 146 12.41 -2.23 0.33
N LEU A 147 11.30 -1.55 0.63
CA LEU A 147 10.37 -1.96 1.69
C LEU A 147 9.73 -3.33 1.40
N TRP A 148 9.20 -3.53 0.19
CA TRP A 148 8.57 -4.79 -0.17
C TRP A 148 9.59 -5.93 -0.30
N GLU A 149 10.79 -5.63 -0.84
CA GLU A 149 11.88 -6.61 -0.89
C GLU A 149 12.26 -7.14 0.49
N MET A 150 12.24 -6.28 1.53
CA MET A 150 12.48 -6.73 2.90
C MET A 150 11.34 -7.62 3.41
N ALA A 151 10.09 -7.28 3.13
CA ALA A 151 8.93 -8.07 3.56
C ALA A 151 8.90 -9.49 2.93
N ILE A 152 9.41 -9.65 1.70
CA ILE A 152 9.63 -10.97 1.10
C ILE A 152 10.73 -11.73 1.85
N LYS A 153 11.86 -11.08 2.13
CA LYS A 153 13.01 -11.75 2.79
C LYS A 153 12.69 -12.26 4.19
N THR A 154 11.81 -11.59 4.91
CA THR A 154 11.38 -11.98 6.25
C THR A 154 10.09 -12.80 6.24
N ALA A 155 9.60 -13.25 5.08
CA ALA A 155 8.34 -13.99 4.99
C ALA A 155 8.39 -15.37 5.67
N ASP A 156 9.58 -15.97 5.76
CA ASP A 156 9.82 -17.33 6.29
C ASP A 156 10.56 -17.33 7.65
N SER A 157 10.70 -16.17 8.29
CA SER A 157 11.42 -16.01 9.57
C SER A 157 10.52 -16.12 10.80
#